data_AF-A0A9X3FTX5-F1
#
_entry.id   AF-A0A9X3FTX5-F1
#
_cell.length_a   1.000
_cell.length_b   1.000
_cell.length_c   1.000
_cell.angle_alpha   90.00
_cell.angle_beta   90.00
_cell.angle_gamma   90.00
#
_symmetry.space_group_name_H-M   'P 1'
#
loop_
_entity.id
_entity.type
_entity.pdbx_description
1 polymer ?
#
loop_
_entity_poly.entity_id
_entity_poly.type
_entity_poly.pdbx_seq_one_letter_code
_entity_poly.pdbx_strand_id
1 'polypeptide(L)'
;MTTTLDTAAPVRPAVRPTRASLPTLVGLEVRKTLTTRSGRMLALAGVLAGPVGMGLLEASDDAFPSVAGPFAVVGIMTGLLLLAMGVLSTAGEWTHRTAQTTYLLAPQRGRVLAAKAVATALLGAALTALSMGASWLILAVLADPSVSWDGAAQAALTAVGAGAAFALIGVGVGAATANTPAALTGLYLTVLGLVQIIRAWDTRVADAVDPQQAVLRFARGDAEVASLLTLGGWVVASLLAGWVLSRRRPVQ
;
A
#
# COMPACT_ATOMS: atom_id res chain seq x y z
N MET A 1 -15.31 -61.97 -30.18
CA MET A 1 -14.45 -61.48 -29.07
C MET A 1 -15.12 -60.24 -28.51
N THR A 2 -15.67 -60.33 -27.31
CA THR A 2 -16.40 -59.23 -26.66
C THR A 2 -15.49 -58.68 -25.57
N THR A 3 -14.94 -57.49 -25.79
CA THR A 3 -14.01 -56.85 -24.85
C THR A 3 -14.84 -56.11 -23.79
N THR A 4 -14.88 -56.64 -22.57
CA THR A 4 -15.48 -55.95 -21.42
C THR A 4 -14.51 -54.87 -20.92
N LEU A 5 -14.93 -53.62 -20.96
CA LEU A 5 -14.20 -52.51 -20.33
C LEU A 5 -14.37 -52.62 -18.82
N ASP A 6 -13.29 -52.98 -18.13
CA ASP A 6 -13.25 -53.00 -16.68
C ASP A 6 -13.37 -51.56 -16.16
N THR A 7 -14.54 -51.23 -15.61
CA THR A 7 -14.83 -49.87 -15.15
C THR A 7 -14.18 -49.71 -13.78
N ALA A 8 -12.91 -49.35 -13.77
CA ALA A 8 -12.18 -49.09 -12.53
C ALA A 8 -12.96 -48.10 -11.66
N ALA A 9 -13.24 -48.49 -10.42
CA ALA A 9 -13.97 -47.64 -9.48
C ALA A 9 -13.26 -46.28 -9.34
N PRO A 10 -13.99 -45.15 -9.36
CA PRO A 10 -13.38 -43.83 -9.31
C PRO A 10 -12.59 -43.69 -8.00
N VAL A 11 -11.26 -43.65 -8.10
CA VAL A 11 -10.38 -43.34 -6.98
C VAL A 11 -10.64 -41.88 -6.62
N ARG A 12 -11.33 -41.64 -5.50
CA ARG A 12 -11.47 -40.28 -4.95
C ARG A 12 -10.11 -39.87 -4.39
N PRO A 13 -9.44 -38.84 -4.95
CA PRO A 13 -8.17 -38.39 -4.41
C PRO A 13 -8.36 -37.96 -2.96
N ALA A 14 -7.40 -38.34 -2.10
CA ALA A 14 -7.41 -37.93 -0.70
C ALA A 14 -7.35 -36.40 -0.62
N VAL A 15 -8.46 -35.78 -0.23
CA VAL A 15 -8.53 -34.32 -0.01
C VAL A 15 -7.70 -34.01 1.22
N ARG A 16 -6.58 -33.28 1.07
CA ARG A 16 -5.81 -32.80 2.22
C ARG A 16 -6.73 -31.90 3.08
N PRO A 17 -6.99 -32.26 4.34
CA PRO A 17 -7.91 -31.50 5.20
C PRO A 17 -7.31 -30.20 5.73
N THR A 18 -6.01 -29.97 5.52
CA THR A 18 -5.29 -28.82 6.06
C THR A 18 -5.52 -27.58 5.20
N ARG A 19 -6.33 -26.66 5.72
CA ARG A 19 -6.46 -25.29 5.21
C ARG A 19 -5.06 -24.66 5.10
N ALA A 20 -4.83 -23.84 4.07
CA ALA A 20 -3.60 -23.07 3.97
C ALA A 20 -3.39 -22.20 5.23
N SER A 21 -2.17 -22.19 5.75
CA SER A 21 -1.79 -21.34 6.89
C SER A 21 -1.79 -19.87 6.48
N LEU A 22 -1.94 -18.95 7.44
CA LEU A 22 -1.85 -17.51 7.16
C LEU A 22 -0.52 -17.11 6.51
N PRO A 23 0.66 -17.58 6.97
CA PRO A 23 1.94 -17.31 6.31
C PRO A 23 1.98 -17.77 4.85
N THR A 24 1.40 -18.94 4.55
CA THR A 24 1.30 -19.42 3.16
C THR A 24 0.45 -18.49 2.31
N LEU A 25 -0.70 -18.02 2.83
CA LEU A 25 -1.54 -17.06 2.11
C LEU A 25 -0.83 -15.72 1.89
N VAL A 26 -0.13 -15.20 2.91
CA VAL A 26 0.67 -13.98 2.79
C VAL A 26 1.73 -14.13 1.70
N GLY A 27 2.49 -15.24 1.70
CA GLY A 27 3.50 -15.50 0.67
C GLY A 27 2.91 -15.60 -0.74
N LEU A 28 1.71 -16.18 -0.88
CA LEU A 28 0.99 -16.23 -2.15
C LEU A 28 0.56 -14.84 -2.62
N GLU A 29 0.06 -13.99 -1.74
CA GLU A 29 -0.34 -12.62 -2.07
C GLU A 29 0.87 -11.76 -2.46
N VAL A 30 2.00 -11.88 -1.76
CA VAL A 30 3.26 -11.22 -2.13
C VAL A 30 3.69 -11.66 -3.53
N ARG A 31 3.73 -12.97 -3.78
CA ARG A 31 4.09 -13.51 -5.10
C ARG A 31 3.12 -13.01 -6.17
N LYS A 32 1.82 -13.02 -5.91
CA LYS A 32 0.79 -12.55 -6.84
C LYS A 32 0.99 -11.09 -7.21
N THR A 33 1.20 -10.21 -6.24
CA THR A 33 1.46 -8.79 -6.52
C THR A 33 2.71 -8.62 -7.38
N LEU A 34 3.79 -9.34 -7.08
CA LEU A 34 5.08 -9.21 -7.79
C LEU A 34 5.22 -10.04 -9.08
N THR A 35 4.25 -10.88 -9.46
CA THR A 35 4.29 -11.64 -10.72
C THR A 35 3.48 -11.01 -11.84
N THR A 36 2.57 -10.09 -11.53
CA THR A 36 1.80 -9.35 -12.54
C THR A 36 2.63 -8.23 -13.18
N ARG A 37 2.38 -7.92 -14.46
CA ARG A 37 3.03 -6.77 -15.14
C ARG A 37 2.77 -5.48 -14.37
N SER A 38 1.50 -5.20 -14.03
CA SER A 38 1.13 -3.98 -13.32
C SER A 38 1.76 -3.89 -11.93
N GLY A 39 1.76 -4.99 -11.16
CA GLY A 39 2.36 -4.99 -9.83
C GLY A 39 3.89 -4.88 -9.85
N ARG A 40 4.58 -5.46 -10.84
CA ARG A 40 6.02 -5.26 -11.05
C ARG A 40 6.36 -3.81 -11.41
N MET A 41 5.60 -3.21 -12.34
CA MET A 41 5.81 -1.82 -12.74
C MET A 41 5.53 -0.87 -11.58
N LEU A 42 4.51 -1.15 -10.77
CA LEU A 42 4.19 -0.34 -9.60
C LEU A 42 5.24 -0.51 -8.49
N ALA A 43 5.77 -1.71 -8.28
CA ALA A 43 6.87 -1.94 -7.36
C ALA A 43 8.14 -1.21 -7.80
N LEU A 44 8.47 -1.27 -9.09
CA LEU A 44 9.59 -0.53 -9.67
C LEU A 44 9.40 0.98 -9.50
N ALA A 45 8.21 1.50 -9.84
CA ALA A 45 7.88 2.91 -9.64
C ALA A 45 7.98 3.32 -8.16
N GLY A 46 7.50 2.48 -7.24
CA GLY A 46 7.60 2.72 -5.80
C GLY A 46 9.05 2.80 -5.30
N VAL A 47 9.93 1.93 -5.80
CA VAL A 47 11.36 2.00 -5.47
C VAL A 47 12.01 3.25 -6.07
N LEU A 48 11.70 3.57 -7.33
CA LEU A 48 12.32 4.69 -8.05
C LEU A 48 11.79 6.07 -7.67
N ALA A 49 10.57 6.18 -7.13
CA ALA A 49 9.94 7.48 -6.83
C ALA A 49 10.81 8.35 -5.93
N GLY A 50 11.34 7.79 -4.85
CA GLY A 50 12.24 8.49 -3.93
C GLY A 50 13.53 9.01 -4.55
N PRO A 51 14.40 8.14 -5.09
CA PRO A 51 15.65 8.58 -5.68
C PRO A 51 15.46 9.55 -6.86
N VAL A 52 14.44 9.32 -7.70
CA VAL A 52 14.11 10.25 -8.79
C VAL A 52 13.68 11.61 -8.21
N GLY A 53 12.78 11.62 -7.24
CA GLY A 53 12.34 12.85 -6.56
C GLY A 53 13.50 13.61 -5.91
N MET A 54 14.46 12.91 -5.30
CA MET A 54 15.68 13.52 -4.75
C MET A 54 16.55 14.15 -5.81
N GLY A 55 16.81 13.45 -6.91
CA GLY A 55 17.59 14.00 -8.01
C GLY A 55 16.93 15.23 -8.63
N LEU A 56 15.61 15.27 -8.70
CA LEU A 56 14.85 16.43 -9.16
C LEU A 56 14.92 17.62 -8.18
N LEU A 57 14.86 17.35 -6.87
CA LEU A 57 14.98 18.39 -5.84
C LEU A 57 16.39 19.00 -5.83
N GLU A 58 17.44 18.18 -5.92
CA GLU A 58 18.81 18.70 -6.01
C GLU A 58 19.12 19.40 -7.33
N ALA A 59 18.41 19.06 -8.40
CA ALA A 59 18.51 19.78 -9.66
C ALA A 59 17.74 21.11 -9.66
N SER A 60 16.98 21.41 -8.61
CA SER A 60 16.25 22.67 -8.46
C SER A 60 17.10 23.73 -7.77
N ASP A 61 16.81 25.01 -8.00
CA ASP A 61 17.51 26.12 -7.32
C ASP A 61 17.07 26.29 -5.84
N ASP A 62 16.15 25.46 -5.35
CA ASP A 62 15.60 25.52 -4.00
C ASP A 62 16.53 24.81 -3.01
N ALA A 63 17.38 25.59 -2.34
CA ALA A 63 18.20 25.08 -1.24
C ALA A 63 17.32 24.66 -0.05
N PHE A 64 17.61 23.49 0.52
CA PHE A 64 16.99 23.02 1.76
C PHE A 64 18.02 22.87 2.88
N PRO A 65 17.72 23.34 4.10
CA PRO A 65 18.69 23.33 5.20
C PRO A 65 18.94 21.92 5.77
N SER A 66 18.02 20.97 5.53
CA SER A 66 18.14 19.58 5.98
C SER A 66 17.42 18.60 5.06
N VAL A 67 17.89 17.36 5.02
CA VAL A 67 17.31 16.28 4.19
C VAL A 67 15.96 15.74 4.73
N ALA A 68 15.62 16.01 5.99
CA ALA A 68 14.42 15.46 6.64
C ALA A 68 13.12 15.86 5.92
N GLY A 69 13.02 17.12 5.48
CA GLY A 69 11.89 17.62 4.70
C GLY A 69 11.74 16.89 3.36
N PRO A 70 12.76 16.93 2.49
CA PRO A 70 12.80 16.16 1.25
C PRO A 70 12.44 14.68 1.45
N PHE A 71 13.01 14.02 2.46
CA PHE A 71 12.77 12.59 2.75
C PHE A 71 11.29 12.32 3.04
N ALA A 72 10.66 13.19 3.83
CA ALA A 72 9.23 13.08 4.11
C ALA A 72 8.38 13.25 2.83
N VAL A 73 8.72 14.22 1.97
CA VAL A 73 8.01 14.49 0.71
C VAL A 73 8.10 13.31 -0.24
N VAL A 74 9.31 12.78 -0.49
CA VAL A 74 9.45 11.61 -1.34
C VAL A 74 8.85 10.35 -0.71
N GLY A 75 8.87 10.24 0.63
CA GLY A 75 8.18 9.18 1.36
C GLY A 75 6.67 9.18 1.10
N ILE A 76 6.05 10.37 1.03
CA ILE A 76 4.64 10.53 0.66
C ILE A 76 4.42 10.17 -0.81
N MET A 77 5.27 10.64 -1.72
CA MET A 77 5.20 10.29 -3.15
C MET A 77 5.23 8.77 -3.35
N THR A 78 6.18 8.10 -2.72
CA THR A 78 6.26 6.64 -2.69
C THR A 78 4.99 6.04 -2.07
N GLY A 79 4.57 6.52 -0.89
CA GLY A 79 3.34 6.10 -0.21
C GLY A 79 2.10 6.14 -1.10
N LEU A 80 1.92 7.16 -1.94
CA LEU A 80 0.81 7.25 -2.89
C LEU A 80 0.84 6.17 -3.97
N LEU A 81 2.00 5.64 -4.35
CA LEU A 81 2.12 4.48 -5.23
C LEU A 81 1.76 3.20 -4.48
N LEU A 82 2.17 3.07 -3.22
CA LEU A 82 1.79 1.94 -2.37
C LEU A 82 0.29 1.92 -2.06
N LEU A 83 -0.36 3.08 -1.95
CA LEU A 83 -1.81 3.22 -1.90
C LEU A 83 -2.48 2.53 -3.09
N ALA A 84 -2.01 2.79 -4.31
CA ALA A 84 -2.51 2.11 -5.50
C ALA A 84 -2.25 0.60 -5.48
N MET A 85 -1.10 0.18 -4.94
CA MET A 85 -0.77 -1.25 -4.82
C MET A 85 -1.76 -1.97 -3.89
N GLY A 86 -2.11 -1.33 -2.77
CA GLY A 86 -3.15 -1.79 -1.86
C GLY A 86 -4.50 -1.95 -2.56
N VAL A 87 -4.92 -0.94 -3.33
CA VAL A 87 -6.18 -0.98 -4.10
C VAL A 87 -6.17 -2.14 -5.10
N LEU A 88 -5.09 -2.28 -5.86
CA LEU A 88 -4.98 -3.31 -6.90
C LEU A 88 -5.00 -4.74 -6.31
N SER A 89 -4.43 -4.92 -5.11
CA SER A 89 -4.42 -6.22 -4.43
C SER A 89 -5.80 -6.75 -4.06
N THR A 90 -6.80 -5.86 -3.93
CA THR A 90 -8.17 -6.19 -3.52
C THR A 90 -9.17 -5.95 -4.64
N ALA A 91 -9.35 -4.70 -5.10
CA ALA A 91 -10.31 -4.33 -6.13
C ALA A 91 -9.96 -4.96 -7.50
N GLY A 92 -8.69 -5.25 -7.76
CA GLY A 92 -8.24 -5.88 -9.00
C GLY A 92 -8.84 -7.27 -9.21
N GLU A 93 -9.04 -8.03 -8.14
CA GLU A 93 -9.63 -9.38 -8.25
C GLU A 93 -11.10 -9.33 -8.68
N TRP A 94 -11.85 -8.36 -8.18
CA TRP A 94 -13.24 -8.15 -8.55
C TRP A 94 -13.35 -7.64 -9.99
N THR A 95 -12.50 -6.68 -10.34
CA THR A 95 -12.43 -6.11 -11.70
C THR A 95 -12.14 -7.19 -12.74
N HIS A 96 -11.26 -8.15 -12.42
CA HIS A 96 -10.89 -9.25 -13.32
C HIS A 96 -11.67 -10.55 -13.07
N ARG A 97 -12.71 -10.54 -12.23
CA ARG A 97 -13.52 -11.72 -11.85
C ARG A 97 -12.72 -12.92 -11.31
N THR A 98 -11.54 -12.67 -10.76
CA THR A 98 -10.71 -13.71 -10.12
C THR A 98 -11.01 -13.88 -8.63
N ALA A 99 -11.85 -13.02 -8.04
CA ALA A 99 -12.29 -13.15 -6.66
C ALA A 99 -13.03 -14.48 -6.40
N GLN A 100 -13.77 -14.99 -7.39
CA GLN A 100 -14.51 -16.25 -7.29
C GLN A 100 -13.59 -17.45 -7.06
N THR A 101 -12.51 -17.55 -7.84
CA THR A 101 -11.54 -18.65 -7.69
C THR A 101 -10.83 -18.56 -6.33
N THR A 102 -10.48 -17.37 -5.86
CA THR A 102 -9.93 -17.16 -4.51
C THR A 102 -10.86 -17.69 -3.42
N TYR A 103 -12.16 -17.36 -3.47
CA TYR A 103 -13.10 -17.78 -2.42
C TYR A 103 -13.56 -19.23 -2.53
N LEU A 104 -13.48 -19.85 -3.71
CA LEU A 104 -13.64 -21.31 -3.85
C LEU A 104 -12.47 -22.06 -3.19
N LEU A 105 -11.24 -21.56 -3.31
CA LEU A 105 -10.05 -22.16 -2.69
C LEU A 105 -9.90 -21.81 -1.19
N ALA A 106 -10.32 -20.61 -0.80
CA ALA A 106 -10.20 -20.08 0.56
C ALA A 106 -11.52 -19.37 0.98
N PRO A 107 -12.54 -20.12 1.44
CA PRO A 107 -13.88 -19.58 1.68
C PRO A 107 -13.97 -18.58 2.85
N GLN A 108 -12.93 -18.46 3.66
CA GLN A 108 -12.89 -17.56 4.81
C GLN A 108 -12.46 -16.14 4.38
N ARG A 109 -13.41 -15.34 3.89
CA ARG A 109 -13.16 -13.99 3.35
C ARG A 109 -12.32 -13.08 4.25
N GLY A 110 -12.57 -13.13 5.56
CA GLY A 110 -11.80 -12.37 6.54
C GLY A 110 -10.31 -12.76 6.59
N ARG A 111 -9.98 -14.04 6.40
CA ARG A 111 -8.58 -14.50 6.36
C ARG A 111 -7.88 -14.08 5.08
N VAL A 112 -8.60 -14.07 3.95
CA VAL A 112 -8.06 -13.58 2.68
C VAL A 112 -7.76 -12.08 2.78
N LEU A 113 -8.69 -11.28 3.32
CA LEU A 113 -8.46 -9.85 3.53
C LEU A 113 -7.29 -9.59 4.50
N ALA A 114 -7.19 -10.35 5.59
CA ALA A 114 -6.06 -10.24 6.53
C ALA A 114 -4.73 -10.61 5.85
N ALA A 115 -4.68 -11.68 5.06
CA ALA A 115 -3.48 -12.06 4.32
C ALA A 115 -3.06 -10.98 3.32
N LYS A 116 -4.01 -10.38 2.59
CA LYS A 116 -3.78 -9.25 1.68
C LYS A 116 -3.27 -8.02 2.43
N ALA A 117 -3.88 -7.67 3.55
CA ALA A 117 -3.46 -6.55 4.39
C ALA A 117 -2.01 -6.74 4.87
N VAL A 118 -1.67 -7.92 5.40
CA VAL A 118 -0.30 -8.21 5.85
C VAL A 118 0.69 -8.23 4.69
N ALA A 119 0.37 -8.90 3.58
CA ALA A 119 1.25 -8.97 2.42
C ALA A 119 1.55 -7.60 1.82
N THR A 120 0.53 -6.75 1.67
CA THR A 120 0.68 -5.40 1.11
C THR A 120 1.32 -4.43 2.09
N ALA A 121 1.08 -4.55 3.41
CA ALA A 121 1.81 -3.77 4.40
C ALA A 121 3.31 -4.09 4.39
N LEU A 122 3.67 -5.38 4.31
CA LEU A 122 5.07 -5.82 4.18
C LEU A 122 5.70 -5.31 2.89
N LEU A 123 5.01 -5.42 1.76
CA LEU A 123 5.48 -4.86 0.49
C LEU A 123 5.60 -3.34 0.56
N GLY A 124 4.63 -2.66 1.15
CA GLY A 124 4.62 -1.20 1.29
C GLY A 124 5.81 -0.71 2.10
N ALA A 125 6.07 -1.34 3.25
CA ALA A 125 7.25 -1.07 4.06
C ALA A 125 8.56 -1.37 3.31
N ALA A 126 8.68 -2.57 2.72
CA ALA A 126 9.91 -3.00 2.06
C ALA A 126 10.27 -2.15 0.83
N LEU A 127 9.30 -1.86 -0.04
CA LEU A 127 9.53 -1.04 -1.23
C LEU A 127 9.86 0.41 -0.87
N THR A 128 9.21 0.94 0.18
CA THR A 128 9.53 2.30 0.66
C THR A 128 10.90 2.34 1.32
N ALA A 129 11.28 1.30 2.07
CA ALA A 129 12.64 1.18 2.64
C ALA A 129 13.71 1.14 1.56
N LEU A 130 13.49 0.37 0.48
CA LEU A 130 14.38 0.37 -0.69
C LEU A 130 14.44 1.75 -1.36
N SER A 131 13.30 2.41 -1.50
CA SER A 131 13.23 3.77 -2.07
C SER A 131 14.00 4.78 -1.21
N MET A 132 13.86 4.72 0.12
CA MET A 132 14.57 5.62 1.04
C MET A 132 16.07 5.30 1.06
N GLY A 133 16.46 4.03 1.03
CA GLY A 133 17.86 3.64 0.90
C GLY A 133 18.50 4.16 -0.38
N ALA A 134 17.81 4.05 -1.53
CA ALA A 134 18.27 4.61 -2.79
C ALA A 134 18.33 6.15 -2.77
N SER A 135 17.33 6.80 -2.15
CA SER A 135 17.29 8.26 -1.95
C SER A 135 18.49 8.75 -1.12
N TRP A 136 18.82 8.01 -0.06
CA TRP A 136 19.98 8.27 0.78
C TRP A 136 21.28 8.20 -0.02
N LEU A 137 21.45 7.17 -0.85
CA LEU A 137 22.63 7.01 -1.70
C LEU A 137 22.76 8.14 -2.72
N ILE A 138 21.65 8.59 -3.31
CA ILE A 138 21.67 9.71 -4.25
C ILE A 138 22.11 11.01 -3.56
N LEU A 139 21.50 11.37 -2.43
CA LEU A 139 21.89 12.60 -1.73
C LEU A 139 23.30 12.51 -1.15
N ALA A 140 23.75 11.34 -0.72
CA ALA A 140 25.13 11.18 -0.25
C ALA A 140 26.19 11.49 -1.33
N VAL A 141 25.80 11.46 -2.62
CA VAL A 141 26.67 11.79 -3.75
C VAL A 141 26.43 13.20 -4.29
N LEU A 142 25.18 13.66 -4.31
CA LEU A 142 24.78 14.90 -4.98
C LEU A 142 24.62 16.10 -4.06
N ALA A 143 24.33 15.90 -2.77
CA ALA A 143 23.97 16.99 -1.88
C ALA A 143 25.18 17.87 -1.53
N ASP A 144 24.93 19.17 -1.37
CA ASP A 144 25.94 20.11 -0.89
C ASP A 144 26.41 19.69 0.53
N PRO A 145 27.72 19.71 0.83
CA PRO A 145 28.25 19.35 2.15
C PRO A 145 27.68 20.15 3.33
N SER A 146 27.09 21.31 3.07
CA SER A 146 26.43 22.15 4.08
C SER A 146 25.04 21.67 4.48
N VAL A 147 24.43 20.75 3.72
CA VAL A 147 23.10 20.20 4.02
C VAL A 147 23.16 19.35 5.29
N SER A 148 22.30 19.66 6.26
CA SER A 148 22.21 18.86 7.49
C SER A 148 21.50 17.52 7.25
N TRP A 149 22.05 16.48 7.88
CA TRP A 149 21.46 15.14 7.94
C TRP A 149 20.61 14.91 9.20
N ASP A 150 20.39 15.96 9.99
CA ASP A 150 19.54 15.90 11.17
C ASP A 150 18.11 15.51 10.78
N GLY A 151 17.53 14.56 11.53
CA GLY A 151 16.19 14.03 11.27
C GLY A 151 16.09 13.07 10.07
N ALA A 152 17.17 12.81 9.31
CA ALA A 152 17.13 11.93 8.14
C ALA A 152 16.61 10.52 8.47
N ALA A 153 17.14 9.91 9.54
CA ALA A 153 16.74 8.58 9.97
C ALA A 153 15.26 8.54 10.40
N GLN A 154 14.80 9.56 11.15
CA GLN A 154 13.41 9.67 11.56
C GLN A 154 12.50 9.84 10.35
N ALA A 155 12.83 10.73 9.41
CA ALA A 155 12.05 10.92 8.20
C ALA A 155 11.99 9.64 7.35
N ALA A 156 13.11 8.92 7.20
CA ALA A 156 13.14 7.65 6.48
C ALA A 156 12.28 6.56 7.16
N LEU A 157 12.39 6.40 8.48
CA LEU A 157 11.55 5.46 9.23
C LEU A 157 10.06 5.81 9.16
N THR A 158 9.76 7.11 9.22
CA THR A 158 8.40 7.63 9.05
C THR A 158 7.86 7.29 7.67
N ALA A 159 8.66 7.50 6.62
CA ALA A 159 8.30 7.14 5.26
C ALA A 159 8.02 5.63 5.12
N VAL A 160 8.83 4.77 5.73
CA VAL A 160 8.60 3.31 5.73
C VAL A 160 7.27 2.94 6.39
N GLY A 161 6.99 3.51 7.56
CA GLY A 161 5.70 3.34 8.24
C GLY A 161 4.52 3.86 7.41
N ALA A 162 4.69 5.03 6.78
CA ALA A 162 3.72 5.62 5.88
C ALA A 162 3.45 4.73 4.67
N GLY A 163 4.47 4.14 4.05
CA GLY A 163 4.33 3.22 2.92
C GLY A 163 3.45 2.01 3.25
N ALA A 164 3.63 1.43 4.45
CA ALA A 164 2.75 0.38 4.95
C ALA A 164 1.32 0.88 5.22
N ALA A 165 1.18 2.06 5.85
CA ALA A 165 -0.13 2.65 6.15
C ALA A 165 -0.93 2.98 4.88
N PHE A 166 -0.32 3.64 3.90
CA PHE A 166 -0.94 3.93 2.61
C PHE A 166 -1.33 2.65 1.87
N ALA A 167 -0.49 1.62 1.87
CA ALA A 167 -0.85 0.32 1.31
C ALA A 167 -2.11 -0.27 1.99
N LEU A 168 -2.19 -0.22 3.32
CA LEU A 168 -3.35 -0.69 4.08
C LEU A 168 -4.61 0.12 3.80
N ILE A 169 -4.50 1.44 3.68
CA ILE A 169 -5.61 2.31 3.27
C ILE A 169 -6.14 1.87 1.90
N GLY A 170 -5.22 1.59 0.97
CA GLY A 170 -5.55 1.10 -0.36
C GLY A 170 -6.25 -0.25 -0.33
N VAL A 171 -5.78 -1.19 0.49
CA VAL A 171 -6.44 -2.50 0.71
C VAL A 171 -7.85 -2.32 1.22
N GLY A 172 -8.04 -1.49 2.25
CA GLY A 172 -9.33 -1.25 2.85
C GLY A 172 -10.33 -0.67 1.86
N VAL A 173 -9.95 0.42 1.19
CA VAL A 173 -10.81 1.06 0.20
C VAL A 173 -11.05 0.18 -1.03
N GLY A 174 -10.03 -0.49 -1.55
CA GLY A 174 -10.20 -1.41 -2.68
C GLY A 174 -11.12 -2.58 -2.36
N ALA A 175 -11.02 -3.14 -1.15
CA ALA A 175 -11.97 -4.14 -0.66
C ALA A 175 -13.38 -3.56 -0.47
N ALA A 176 -13.48 -2.30 -0.04
CA ALA A 176 -14.74 -1.59 0.16
C ALA A 176 -15.43 -1.23 -1.14
N THR A 177 -14.72 -0.95 -2.24
CA THR A 177 -15.33 -0.56 -3.53
C THR A 177 -15.52 -1.74 -4.49
N ALA A 178 -14.64 -2.74 -4.45
CA ALA A 178 -14.57 -3.83 -5.43
C ALA A 178 -14.50 -3.35 -6.90
N ASN A 179 -13.99 -2.14 -7.12
CA ASN A 179 -13.83 -1.54 -8.44
C ASN A 179 -12.54 -0.69 -8.43
N THR A 180 -11.55 -1.10 -9.23
CA THR A 180 -10.21 -0.48 -9.21
C THR A 180 -10.25 1.00 -9.64
N PRO A 181 -10.85 1.37 -10.80
CA PRO A 181 -10.99 2.78 -11.17
C PRO A 181 -11.67 3.63 -10.09
N ALA A 182 -12.81 3.18 -9.56
CA ALA A 182 -13.56 3.94 -8.57
C ALA A 182 -12.77 4.13 -7.26
N ALA A 183 -12.05 3.11 -6.80
CA ALA A 183 -11.20 3.23 -5.61
C ALA A 183 -10.03 4.20 -5.82
N LEU A 184 -9.29 4.06 -6.93
CA LEU A 184 -8.14 4.92 -7.22
C LEU A 184 -8.58 6.37 -7.40
N THR A 185 -9.60 6.61 -8.23
CA THR A 185 -10.14 7.96 -8.47
C THR A 185 -10.67 8.56 -7.17
N GLY A 186 -11.46 7.83 -6.39
CA GLY A 186 -12.00 8.32 -5.13
C GLY A 186 -10.90 8.69 -4.12
N LEU A 187 -9.90 7.81 -3.95
CA LEU A 187 -8.78 8.06 -3.04
C LEU A 187 -7.95 9.27 -3.47
N TYR A 188 -7.51 9.32 -4.73
CA TYR A 188 -6.67 10.42 -5.20
C TYR A 188 -7.42 11.74 -5.23
N LEU A 189 -8.69 11.77 -5.65
CA LEU A 189 -9.49 12.99 -5.55
C LEU A 189 -9.68 13.44 -4.10
N THR A 190 -9.78 12.50 -3.16
CA THR A 190 -9.91 12.85 -1.75
C THR A 190 -8.62 13.47 -1.22
N VAL A 191 -7.50 12.77 -1.35
CA VAL A 191 -6.24 13.16 -0.71
C VAL A 191 -5.55 14.31 -1.46
N LEU A 192 -5.62 14.35 -2.80
CA LEU A 192 -4.96 15.39 -3.61
C LEU A 192 -5.89 16.58 -3.95
N GLY A 193 -7.21 16.40 -3.90
CA GLY A 193 -8.18 17.41 -4.27
C GLY A 193 -8.99 17.93 -3.08
N LEU A 194 -9.87 17.09 -2.52
CA LEU A 194 -10.81 17.47 -1.48
C LEU A 194 -10.12 18.03 -0.23
N VAL A 195 -9.04 17.40 0.23
CA VAL A 195 -8.26 17.89 1.37
C VAL A 195 -7.70 19.29 1.10
N GLN A 196 -7.27 19.59 -0.13
CA GLN A 196 -6.75 20.90 -0.52
C GLN A 196 -7.86 21.96 -0.57
N ILE A 197 -9.05 21.58 -0.99
CA ILE A 197 -10.23 22.43 -0.89
C ILE A 197 -10.53 22.72 0.58
N ILE A 198 -10.58 21.71 1.46
CA ILE A 198 -10.80 21.91 2.90
C ILE A 198 -9.72 22.85 3.48
N ARG A 199 -8.46 22.67 3.08
CA ARG A 199 -7.32 23.48 3.53
C ARG A 199 -7.47 24.96 3.16
N ALA A 200 -8.06 25.26 1.99
CA ALA A 200 -8.32 26.63 1.57
C ALA A 200 -9.39 27.33 2.42
N TRP A 201 -10.27 26.56 3.07
CA TRP A 201 -11.32 27.07 3.96
C TRP A 201 -10.88 27.10 5.43
N ASP A 202 -10.35 25.98 5.93
CA ASP A 202 -9.83 25.84 7.29
C ASP A 202 -8.63 24.88 7.33
N THR A 203 -7.46 25.44 7.61
CA THR A 203 -6.21 24.69 7.70
C THR A 203 -6.18 23.73 8.88
N ARG A 204 -6.84 24.04 10.00
CA ARG A 204 -6.85 23.18 11.19
C ARG A 204 -7.63 21.90 10.92
N VAL A 205 -8.78 22.03 10.25
CA VAL A 205 -9.60 20.87 9.87
C VAL A 205 -8.84 20.00 8.87
N ALA A 206 -8.26 20.61 7.82
CA ALA A 206 -7.46 19.87 6.84
C ALA A 206 -6.30 19.11 7.50
N ASP A 207 -5.55 19.80 8.35
CA ASP A 207 -4.41 19.23 9.07
C ASP A 207 -4.77 18.07 10.01
N ALA A 208 -6.00 18.05 10.52
CA ALA A 208 -6.47 16.96 11.40
C ALA A 208 -6.83 15.69 10.61
N VAL A 209 -7.23 15.82 9.33
CA VAL A 209 -7.71 14.69 8.52
C VAL A 209 -6.74 14.27 7.42
N ASP A 210 -5.75 15.10 7.08
CA ASP A 210 -4.83 14.86 5.97
C ASP A 210 -3.74 13.82 6.35
N PRO A 211 -3.75 12.62 5.73
CA PRO A 211 -2.74 11.60 6.01
C PRO A 211 -1.34 11.99 5.50
N GLN A 212 -1.23 12.85 4.48
CA GLN A 212 0.07 13.33 3.99
C GLN A 212 0.69 14.30 5.00
N GLN A 213 -0.13 15.21 5.54
CA GLN A 213 0.32 16.14 6.57
C GLN A 213 0.70 15.42 7.87
N ALA A 214 -0.03 14.37 8.24
CA ALA A 214 0.32 13.53 9.38
C ALA A 214 1.74 12.94 9.23
N VAL A 215 2.09 12.45 8.03
CA VAL A 215 3.43 11.94 7.71
C VAL A 215 4.48 13.04 7.78
N LEU A 216 4.23 14.21 7.20
CA LEU A 216 5.16 15.35 7.27
C LEU A 216 5.48 15.77 8.71
N ARG A 217 4.44 15.89 9.56
CA ARG A 217 4.60 16.28 10.97
C ARG A 217 5.35 15.23 11.78
N PHE A 218 5.06 13.95 11.55
CA PHE A 218 5.74 12.87 12.26
C PHE A 218 7.22 12.79 11.84
N ALA A 219 7.52 13.02 10.56
CA ALA A 219 8.89 13.02 10.05
C ALA A 219 9.74 14.16 10.63
N ARG A 220 9.12 15.28 11.02
CA ARG A 220 9.78 16.43 11.66
C ARG A 220 9.82 16.36 13.19
N GLY A 221 9.09 15.44 13.80
CA GLY A 221 9.00 15.29 15.26
C GLY A 221 8.03 16.25 15.96
N ASP A 222 7.17 16.95 15.21
CA ASP A 222 6.36 18.05 15.76
C ASP A 222 5.07 17.61 16.47
N ALA A 223 4.46 16.49 16.07
CA ALA A 223 3.10 16.14 16.51
C ALA A 223 2.80 14.63 16.48
N GLU A 224 3.65 13.81 17.11
CA GLU A 224 3.64 12.35 16.98
C GLU A 224 2.27 11.71 17.25
N VAL A 225 1.61 12.03 18.37
CA VAL A 225 0.33 11.41 18.74
C VAL A 225 -0.78 11.77 17.76
N ALA A 226 -0.92 13.04 17.39
CA ALA A 226 -1.95 13.48 16.45
C ALA A 226 -1.73 12.84 15.07
N SER A 227 -0.49 12.81 14.59
CA SER A 227 -0.13 12.15 13.33
C SER A 227 -0.44 10.66 13.34
N LEU A 228 -0.13 9.95 14.44
CA LEU A 228 -0.45 8.54 14.60
C LEU A 228 -1.96 8.29 14.61
N LEU A 229 -2.74 9.17 15.27
CA LEU A 229 -4.20 9.08 15.28
C LEU A 229 -4.80 9.32 13.91
N THR A 230 -4.35 10.32 13.17
CA THR A 230 -4.84 10.59 11.81
C THR A 230 -4.50 9.42 10.88
N LEU A 231 -3.24 8.99 10.82
CA LEU A 231 -2.83 7.90 9.92
C LEU A 231 -3.44 6.56 10.33
N GLY A 232 -3.44 6.24 11.62
CA GLY A 232 -4.06 5.05 12.18
C GLY A 232 -5.57 5.03 11.98
N GLY A 233 -6.23 6.19 12.12
CA GLY A 233 -7.66 6.37 11.85
C GLY A 233 -8.03 6.05 10.41
N TRP A 234 -7.25 6.53 9.44
CA TRP A 234 -7.42 6.18 8.03
C TRP A 234 -7.26 4.66 7.78
N VAL A 235 -6.22 4.05 8.32
CA VAL A 235 -5.97 2.60 8.21
C VAL A 235 -7.12 1.80 8.81
N VAL A 236 -7.54 2.12 10.03
CA VAL A 236 -8.63 1.41 10.71
C VAL A 236 -9.96 1.61 9.99
N ALA A 237 -10.33 2.84 9.67
CA ALA A 237 -11.60 3.14 9.01
C ALA A 237 -11.73 2.45 7.65
N SER A 238 -10.68 2.53 6.81
CA SER A 238 -10.67 1.89 5.50
C SER A 238 -10.73 0.36 5.59
N LEU A 239 -9.94 -0.27 6.46
CA LEU A 239 -9.94 -1.73 6.63
C LEU A 239 -11.27 -2.23 7.20
N LEU A 240 -11.88 -1.50 8.16
CA LEU A 240 -13.20 -1.82 8.68
C LEU A 240 -14.27 -1.70 7.59
N ALA A 241 -14.26 -0.62 6.82
CA ALA A 241 -15.17 -0.45 5.68
C ALA A 241 -15.01 -1.60 4.67
N GLY A 242 -13.77 -1.95 4.32
CA GLY A 242 -13.44 -3.06 3.43
C GLY A 242 -13.94 -4.39 3.97
N TRP A 243 -13.76 -4.67 5.26
CA TRP A 243 -14.22 -5.89 5.91
C TRP A 243 -15.74 -6.00 5.97
N VAL A 244 -16.45 -4.94 6.35
CA VAL A 244 -17.92 -4.94 6.43
C VAL A 244 -18.54 -5.11 5.05
N LEU A 245 -18.08 -4.35 4.05
CA LEU A 245 -18.69 -4.34 2.72
C LEU A 245 -18.35 -5.60 1.92
N SER A 246 -17.12 -6.13 2.03
CA SER A 246 -16.73 -7.35 1.33
C SER A 246 -17.47 -8.60 1.82
N ARG A 247 -17.91 -8.63 3.08
CA ARG A 247 -18.73 -9.73 3.64
C ARG A 247 -20.12 -9.80 3.04
N ARG A 248 -20.71 -8.65 2.68
CA ARG A 248 -22.08 -8.54 2.17
C ARG A 248 -22.18 -8.80 0.66
N ARG A 249 -21.05 -8.80 -0.06
CA ARG A 249 -21.03 -8.94 -1.52
C ARG A 249 -21.25 -10.39 -1.97
N PRO A 250 -22.27 -10.70 -2.80
CA PRO A 250 -22.33 -12.00 -3.44
C PRO A 250 -21.15 -12.16 -4.40
N VAL A 251 -20.62 -13.37 -4.49
CA VAL A 251 -19.59 -13.75 -5.46
C VAL A 251 -20.32 -14.54 -6.52
N GLN A 252 -20.42 -13.97 -7.73
CA GLN A 252 -21.08 -14.56 -8.88
C GLN A 252 -20.04 -15.11 -9.84
#